data_AF-A0ABD0PMP2-F1
#
_entry.id   AF-A0ABD0PMP2-F1
#
_cell.length_a   1.000
_cell.length_b   1.000
_cell.length_c   1.000
_cell.angle_alpha   90.00
_cell.angle_beta   90.00
_cell.angle_gamma   90.00
#
_symmetry.space_group_name_H-M   'P 1'
#
loop_
_entity.id
_entity.type
_entity.pdbx_description
1 polymer ?
#
loop_
_entity_poly.entity_id
_entity_poly.type
_entity_poly.pdbx_seq_one_letter_code
_entity_poly.pdbx_strand_id
1 'polypeptide(L)'
;ISKLGSGSDFEAYFIRLGITSGRARYTKNRKTERYSSYPVYHSVYETYEIVERFYDPSFRRLEAVARVRGGLIFSLADSQVLPLDCVEYAMSLTKYAKTIYQLAAKHPAAMEQYSVSF
;
A
#
# COMPACT_ATOMS: atom_id res chain seq x y z
N ILE A 1 -3.85 -5.12 -4.06
CA ILE A 1 -3.90 -3.92 -3.19
C ILE A 1 -3.35 -4.31 -1.81
N SER A 2 -2.65 -3.42 -1.11
CA SER A 2 -2.03 -3.67 0.20
C SER A 2 -2.29 -2.49 1.15
N LYS A 3 -2.19 -2.73 2.46
CA LYS A 3 -2.36 -1.70 3.50
C LYS A 3 -1.26 -0.62 3.40
N LEU A 4 -1.62 0.60 3.75
CA LEU A 4 -0.69 1.71 3.94
C LEU A 4 -0.14 1.70 5.37
N GLY A 5 1.12 2.05 5.51
CA GLY A 5 1.83 2.26 6.77
C GLY A 5 2.75 3.46 6.62
N SER A 6 3.98 3.38 7.13
CA SER A 6 5.01 4.42 6.93
C SER A 6 5.83 4.18 5.64
N GLY A 7 6.81 5.05 5.38
CA GLY A 7 7.87 4.85 4.37
C GLY A 7 7.71 5.66 3.08
N SER A 8 6.89 6.71 3.09
CA SER A 8 6.77 7.74 2.04
C SER A 8 5.90 8.90 2.56
N ASP A 9 5.82 9.99 1.81
CA ASP A 9 5.23 11.26 2.28
C ASP A 9 3.73 11.22 2.59
N PHE A 10 3.01 10.20 2.10
CA PHE A 10 1.59 10.01 2.42
C PHE A 10 1.35 9.74 3.92
N GLU A 11 2.39 9.38 4.68
CA GLU A 11 2.29 9.03 6.10
C GLU A 11 1.64 10.14 6.93
N ALA A 12 2.09 11.39 6.78
CA ALA A 12 1.55 12.50 7.55
C ALA A 12 0.06 12.73 7.26
N TYR A 13 -0.36 12.58 6.00
CA TYR A 13 -1.75 12.74 5.59
C TYR A 13 -2.62 11.59 6.08
N PHE A 14 -2.18 10.35 5.88
CA PHE A 14 -2.96 9.16 6.20
C PHE A 14 -3.01 8.85 7.70
N ILE A 15 -1.85 8.77 8.35
CA ILE A 15 -1.74 8.30 9.74
C ILE A 15 -2.07 9.42 10.72
N ARG A 16 -1.57 10.63 10.46
CA ARG A 16 -1.72 11.74 11.42
C ARG A 16 -2.97 12.59 11.18
N LEU A 17 -3.30 12.89 9.93
CA LEU A 17 -4.44 13.76 9.60
C LEU A 17 -5.72 13.01 9.23
N GLY A 18 -5.65 11.69 9.03
CA GLY A 18 -6.82 10.88 8.64
C GLY A 18 -7.34 11.15 7.23
N ILE A 19 -6.51 11.73 6.35
CA ILE A 19 -6.87 12.02 4.96
C ILE A 19 -6.70 10.73 4.13
N THR A 20 -7.78 10.32 3.44
CA THR A 20 -7.76 9.16 2.55
C THR A 20 -6.62 9.28 1.54
N SER A 21 -5.77 8.26 1.51
CA SER A 21 -4.51 8.28 0.75
C SER A 21 -4.32 6.99 -0.02
N GLY A 22 -3.55 7.04 -1.11
CA GLY A 22 -3.26 5.88 -1.97
C GLY A 22 -1.94 6.04 -2.71
N ARG A 23 -1.32 4.91 -3.09
CA ARG A 23 -0.14 4.89 -3.98
C ARG A 23 -0.22 3.75 -4.98
N ALA A 24 0.30 3.99 -6.17
CA ALA A 24 0.43 2.99 -7.23
C ALA A 24 1.86 2.97 -7.78
N ARG A 25 2.38 1.77 -8.06
CA ARG A 25 3.67 1.54 -8.73
C ARG A 25 3.67 0.19 -9.45
N TYR A 26 4.52 0.05 -10.47
CA TYR A 26 4.98 -1.28 -10.87
C TYR A 26 5.94 -1.85 -9.82
N THR A 27 5.94 -3.18 -9.68
CA THR A 27 6.82 -3.89 -8.77
C THR A 27 7.14 -5.27 -9.32
N LYS A 28 8.23 -5.84 -8.83
CA LYS A 28 8.71 -7.19 -9.14
C LYS A 28 7.70 -8.31 -8.84
N ASN A 29 7.92 -9.47 -9.44
CA ASN A 29 7.15 -10.69 -9.19
C ASN A 29 7.60 -11.34 -7.87
N ARG A 30 6.76 -11.20 -6.83
CA ARG A 30 7.05 -11.71 -5.48
C ARG A 30 7.13 -13.24 -5.38
N LYS A 31 6.70 -14.00 -6.40
CA LYS A 31 6.82 -15.46 -6.43
C LYS A 31 8.24 -15.91 -6.80
N THR A 32 8.87 -15.20 -7.72
CA THR A 32 10.20 -15.53 -8.27
C THR A 32 11.30 -14.71 -7.63
N GLU A 33 11.02 -13.48 -7.22
CA GLU A 33 12.01 -12.52 -6.77
C GLU A 33 11.93 -12.31 -5.25
N ARG A 34 12.98 -12.73 -4.54
CA ARG A 34 13.02 -12.80 -3.06
C ARG A 34 13.81 -11.68 -2.38
N TYR A 35 14.54 -10.87 -3.13
CA TYR A 35 15.29 -9.73 -2.57
C TYR A 35 14.34 -8.69 -1.93
N SER A 36 14.85 -7.81 -1.07
CA SER A 36 14.10 -6.64 -0.58
C SER A 36 14.22 -5.47 -1.58
N SER A 37 13.26 -4.53 -1.57
CA SER A 37 13.29 -3.33 -2.45
C SER A 37 13.62 -3.65 -3.91
N TYR A 38 14.67 -3.04 -4.46
CA TYR A 38 15.31 -3.37 -5.73
C TYR A 38 16.83 -3.24 -5.60
N PRO A 39 17.64 -3.96 -6.41
CA PRO A 39 19.04 -4.23 -6.09
C PRO A 39 19.95 -3.00 -5.92
N VAL A 40 19.65 -1.89 -6.59
CA VAL A 40 20.48 -0.67 -6.57
C VAL A 40 19.93 0.43 -5.66
N TYR A 41 18.88 0.16 -4.87
CA TYR A 41 18.24 1.14 -3.99
C TYR A 41 19.24 1.89 -3.08
N HIS A 42 19.15 3.22 -3.03
CA HIS A 42 20.01 4.12 -2.25
C HIS A 42 21.50 4.00 -2.59
N SER A 43 21.82 3.77 -3.86
CA SER A 43 23.21 3.68 -4.33
C SER A 43 23.47 4.65 -5.48
N VAL A 44 24.75 4.88 -5.77
CA VAL A 44 25.20 5.66 -6.93
C VAL A 44 24.81 5.02 -8.28
N TYR A 45 24.32 3.78 -8.27
CA TYR A 45 23.89 3.05 -9.46
C TYR A 45 22.40 3.26 -9.79
N GLU A 46 21.69 4.10 -9.03
CA GLU A 46 20.34 4.57 -9.39
C GLU A 46 20.40 5.66 -10.46
N THR A 47 20.79 5.26 -11.67
CA THR A 47 20.95 6.19 -12.80
C THR A 47 19.76 6.10 -13.78
N TYR A 48 19.69 7.04 -14.72
CA TYR A 48 18.72 6.98 -15.80
C TYR A 48 18.89 5.70 -16.64
N GLU A 49 20.13 5.34 -16.95
CA GLU A 49 20.48 4.21 -17.82
C GLU A 49 20.00 2.88 -17.23
N ILE A 50 19.97 2.73 -15.91
CA ILE A 50 19.45 1.49 -15.34
C ILE A 50 17.95 1.33 -15.62
N VAL A 51 17.20 2.43 -15.56
CA VAL A 51 15.76 2.44 -15.83
C VAL A 51 15.51 2.20 -17.31
N GLU A 52 16.17 2.97 -18.17
CA GLU A 52 16.05 2.87 -19.63
C GLU A 52 16.49 1.50 -20.15
N ARG A 53 17.56 0.90 -19.62
CA ARG A 53 18.07 -0.34 -20.21
C ARG A 53 17.48 -1.60 -19.60
N PHE A 54 17.13 -1.59 -18.31
CA PHE A 54 16.78 -2.81 -17.58
C PHE A 54 15.38 -2.81 -16.98
N TYR A 55 14.88 -1.69 -16.43
CA TYR A 55 13.57 -1.69 -15.77
C TYR A 55 12.42 -1.44 -16.73
N ASP A 56 12.53 -0.41 -17.57
CA ASP A 56 11.44 0.00 -18.46
C ASP A 56 11.92 0.60 -19.80
N PRO A 57 12.50 -0.20 -20.71
CA PRO A 57 13.09 0.32 -21.95
C PRO A 57 12.14 1.00 -22.92
N SER A 58 10.84 0.74 -22.79
CA SER A 58 9.82 1.41 -23.60
C SER A 58 9.06 2.49 -22.84
N PHE A 59 9.40 2.72 -21.57
CA PHE A 59 8.70 3.62 -20.64
C PHE A 59 7.20 3.34 -20.45
N ARG A 60 6.68 2.22 -20.98
CA ARG A 60 5.25 1.88 -20.92
C ARG A 60 4.77 1.58 -19.51
N ARG A 61 5.64 1.08 -18.62
CA ARG A 61 5.25 0.82 -17.21
C ARG A 61 5.14 2.14 -16.45
N LEU A 62 6.07 3.07 -16.67
CA LEU A 62 5.99 4.42 -16.10
C LEU A 62 4.77 5.17 -16.65
N GLU A 63 4.51 5.10 -17.95
CA GLU A 63 3.31 5.65 -18.60
C GLU A 63 2.03 5.06 -17.98
N ALA A 64 1.97 3.74 -17.80
CA ALA A 64 0.81 3.08 -17.19
C ALA A 64 0.58 3.56 -15.73
N VAL A 65 1.65 3.72 -14.94
CA VAL A 65 1.54 4.29 -13.58
C VAL A 65 1.06 5.73 -13.62
N ALA A 66 1.55 6.54 -14.56
CA ALA A 66 1.11 7.91 -14.75
C ALA A 66 -0.40 7.97 -15.07
N ARG A 67 -0.88 7.11 -15.98
CA ARG A 67 -2.31 7.00 -16.30
C ARG A 67 -3.16 6.57 -15.10
N VAL A 68 -2.72 5.58 -14.32
CA VAL A 68 -3.45 5.14 -13.11
C VAL A 68 -3.53 6.27 -12.08
N ARG A 69 -2.40 6.94 -11.79
CA ARG A 69 -2.38 8.06 -10.84
C ARG A 69 -3.22 9.24 -11.33
N GLY A 70 -3.07 9.60 -12.61
CA GLY A 70 -3.84 10.67 -13.24
C GLY A 70 -5.33 10.39 -13.24
N GLY A 71 -5.75 9.17 -13.57
CA GLY A 71 -7.14 8.75 -13.53
C GLY A 71 -7.74 8.79 -12.12
N LEU A 72 -6.98 8.37 -11.09
CA LEU A 72 -7.41 8.49 -9.70
C LEU A 72 -7.60 9.95 -9.28
N ILE A 73 -6.62 10.82 -9.60
CA ILE A 73 -6.70 12.25 -9.29
C ILE A 73 -7.90 12.88 -10.00
N PHE A 74 -8.05 12.63 -11.30
CA PHE A 74 -9.15 13.17 -12.10
C PHE A 74 -10.50 12.75 -11.55
N SER A 75 -10.68 11.44 -11.28
CA SER A 75 -11.93 10.93 -10.72
C SER A 75 -12.22 11.52 -9.33
N LEU A 76 -11.23 11.66 -8.45
CA LEU A 76 -11.44 12.24 -7.12
C LEU A 76 -11.72 13.74 -7.15
N ALA A 77 -11.13 14.48 -8.09
CA ALA A 77 -11.25 15.93 -8.18
C ALA A 77 -12.52 16.39 -8.91
N ASP A 78 -12.99 15.63 -9.89
CA ASP A 78 -14.06 16.06 -10.81
C ASP A 78 -15.40 15.32 -10.63
N SER A 79 -15.44 14.26 -9.80
CA SER A 79 -16.70 13.54 -9.58
C SER A 79 -17.68 14.35 -8.73
N GLN A 80 -18.94 14.45 -9.20
CA GLN A 80 -20.04 15.09 -8.46
C GLN A 80 -20.30 14.43 -7.09
N VAL A 81 -20.11 13.11 -7.01
CA VAL A 81 -20.16 12.33 -5.78
C VAL A 81 -18.79 11.67 -5.61
N LEU A 82 -18.19 11.80 -4.42
CA LEU A 82 -16.88 11.22 -4.16
C LEU A 82 -16.91 9.70 -4.39
N PRO A 83 -16.00 9.14 -5.21
CA PRO A 83 -15.95 7.71 -5.51
C PRO A 83 -15.29 6.91 -4.37
N LEU A 84 -15.82 7.07 -3.15
CA LEU A 84 -15.38 6.38 -1.94
C LEU A 84 -16.52 5.51 -1.41
N ASP A 85 -16.24 4.23 -1.16
CA ASP A 85 -17.21 3.27 -0.67
C ASP A 85 -16.93 2.90 0.80
N CYS A 86 -17.87 3.25 1.69
CA CYS A 86 -17.76 2.93 3.11
C CYS A 86 -18.01 1.45 3.42
N VAL A 87 -18.70 0.72 2.54
CA VAL A 87 -18.94 -0.73 2.68
C VAL A 87 -17.61 -1.49 2.61
N GLU A 88 -16.71 -1.09 1.72
CA GLU A 88 -15.35 -1.64 1.63
C GLU A 88 -14.55 -1.47 2.93
N TYR A 89 -14.76 -0.34 3.63
CA TYR A 89 -14.15 -0.12 4.94
C TYR A 89 -14.75 -1.02 6.02
N ALA A 90 -16.09 -1.17 6.05
CA ALA A 90 -16.77 -2.07 6.99
C ALA A 90 -16.34 -3.54 6.81
N MET A 91 -16.20 -3.98 5.56
CA MET A 91 -15.66 -5.31 5.23
C MET A 91 -14.23 -5.48 5.71
N SER A 92 -13.39 -4.46 5.54
CA SER A 92 -12.00 -4.45 6.02
C SER A 92 -11.92 -4.54 7.54
N LEU A 93 -12.72 -3.76 8.28
CA LEU A 93 -12.80 -3.80 9.74
C LEU A 93 -13.22 -5.18 10.25
N THR A 94 -14.26 -5.76 9.64
CA THR A 94 -14.74 -7.11 9.99
C THR A 94 -13.63 -8.15 9.86
N LYS A 95 -12.85 -8.08 8.77
CA LYS A 95 -11.70 -8.95 8.55
C LYS A 95 -10.61 -8.74 9.60
N TYR A 96 -10.32 -7.49 9.97
CA TYR A 96 -9.30 -7.18 10.98
C TYR A 96 -9.70 -7.65 12.37
N ALA A 97 -10.95 -7.40 12.79
CA ALA A 97 -11.50 -7.90 14.06
C ALA A 97 -11.39 -9.42 14.14
N LYS A 98 -11.79 -10.15 13.08
CA LYS A 98 -11.64 -11.61 13.03
C LYS A 98 -10.17 -12.04 13.11
N THR A 99 -9.28 -11.35 12.41
CA THR A 99 -7.84 -11.69 12.40
C THR A 99 -7.22 -11.54 13.79
N ILE A 100 -7.48 -10.43 14.48
CA ILE A 100 -6.92 -10.18 15.81
C ILE A 100 -7.54 -11.12 16.86
N TYR A 101 -8.85 -11.38 16.78
CA TYR A 101 -9.53 -12.36 17.62
C TYR A 101 -8.91 -13.76 17.48
N GLN A 102 -8.70 -14.21 16.23
CA GLN A 102 -8.07 -15.51 15.97
C GLN A 102 -6.62 -15.60 16.45
N LEU A 103 -5.88 -14.48 16.42
CA LEU A 103 -4.54 -14.43 16.99
C LEU A 103 -4.59 -14.57 18.50
N ALA A 104 -5.46 -13.81 19.17
CA ALA A 104 -5.65 -13.85 20.61
C ALA A 104 -6.11 -15.21 21.13
N ALA A 105 -7.02 -15.88 20.41
CA ALA A 105 -7.51 -17.21 20.77
C ALA A 105 -6.41 -18.28 20.83
N LYS A 106 -5.24 -18.05 20.20
CA LYS A 106 -4.05 -18.92 20.31
C LYS A 106 -3.24 -18.69 21.58
N HIS A 107 -3.53 -17.64 22.35
CA HIS A 107 -2.75 -17.21 23.50
C HIS A 107 -3.63 -16.92 24.74
N PRO A 108 -4.48 -17.86 25.20
CA PRO A 108 -5.45 -17.62 26.27
C PRO A 108 -4.81 -17.22 27.61
N ALA A 109 -3.66 -17.80 27.98
CA ALA A 109 -2.96 -17.43 29.21
C ALA A 109 -2.45 -15.98 29.19
N ALA A 110 -1.98 -15.50 28.03
CA ALA A 110 -1.55 -14.12 27.88
C ALA A 110 -2.75 -13.15 27.91
N MET A 111 -3.88 -13.55 27.33
CA MET A 111 -5.13 -12.79 27.39
C MET A 111 -5.58 -12.55 28.84
N GLU A 112 -5.53 -13.60 29.68
CA GLU A 112 -5.82 -13.50 31.11
C GLU A 112 -4.79 -12.62 31.84
N GLN A 113 -3.49 -12.91 31.65
CA GLN A 113 -2.39 -12.18 32.29
C GLN A 113 -2.46 -10.66 32.04
N TYR A 114 -2.78 -10.25 30.81
CA TYR A 114 -2.84 -8.84 30.42
C TYR A 114 -4.24 -8.24 30.44
N SER A 115 -5.24 -8.97 30.95
CA SER A 115 -6.65 -8.50 31.04
C SER A 115 -7.22 -8.02 29.69
N VAL A 116 -6.86 -8.70 28.60
CA VAL A 116 -7.34 -8.37 27.26
C VAL A 116 -8.69 -9.06 27.03
N SER A 117 -9.68 -8.31 26.53
CA SER A 117 -11.00 -8.82 26.13
C SER A 117 -11.39 -8.26 24.76
N PHE A 118 -12.35 -8.91 24.10
CA PHE A 118 -12.89 -8.53 22.80
C PHE A 118 -14.41 -8.33 22.87
#